data_AF-E2BS91-F1
#
_entry.id   AF-E2BS91-F1
#
_cell.length_a   1.000
_cell.length_b   1.000
_cell.length_c   1.000
_cell.angle_alpha   90.00
_cell.angle_beta   90.00
_cell.angle_gamma   90.00
#
_symmetry.space_group_name_H-M   'P 1'
#
loop_
_entity.id
_entity.type
_entity.pdbx_description
1 polymer ?
#
loop_
_entity_poly.entity_id
_entity_poly.type
_entity_poly.pdbx_seq_one_letter_code
_entity_poly.pdbx_strand_id
1 'polypeptide(L)'
;MYAADAEVNAKHANYYMPAQHEDEAPPSKKMCESVPRPPAMRILGRRYALTATAYKYLNIGISVGAEPVIDIVIDDNHGKQQLLPIKTWNALMGQRADIQRFLQANFYKSSSPPMRIEELTITSCKMTTHKL
;
A
#
# COMPACT_ATOMS: atom_id res chain seq x y z
N MET A 1 44.68 56.69 -10.05
CA MET A 1 44.65 55.90 -8.80
C MET A 1 43.66 54.77 -9.03
N TYR A 2 44.14 53.53 -9.02
CA TYR A 2 43.38 52.33 -9.35
C TYR A 2 42.92 51.65 -8.06
N ALA A 3 41.63 51.30 -7.99
CA ALA A 3 41.01 50.33 -7.08
C ALA A 3 39.62 50.02 -7.71
N ALA A 4 39.05 48.82 -7.68
CA ALA A 4 39.28 47.66 -6.85
C ALA A 4 38.93 46.39 -7.63
N ASP A 5 39.56 45.31 -7.21
CA ASP A 5 39.30 43.93 -7.61
C ASP A 5 37.84 43.54 -7.39
N ALA A 6 37.21 42.98 -8.43
CA ALA A 6 35.97 42.23 -8.31
C ALA A 6 36.22 40.83 -8.88
N GLU A 7 36.48 39.89 -7.96
CA GLU A 7 36.54 38.45 -8.18
C GLU A 7 35.20 37.97 -8.75
N VAL A 8 35.13 37.75 -10.07
CA VAL A 8 33.98 37.14 -10.72
C VAL A 8 34.03 35.63 -10.46
N ASN A 9 33.30 35.19 -9.45
CA ASN A 9 32.98 33.80 -9.21
C ASN A 9 32.21 33.23 -10.41
N ALA A 10 32.93 32.61 -11.35
CA ALA A 10 32.38 31.94 -12.52
C ALA A 10 31.64 30.67 -12.07
N LYS A 11 30.33 30.81 -11.85
CA LYS A 11 29.42 29.67 -11.69
C LYS A 11 29.50 28.81 -12.95
N HIS A 12 30.09 27.63 -12.83
CA HIS A 12 30.11 26.59 -13.85
C HIS A 12 28.66 26.17 -14.18
N ALA A 13 28.16 26.63 -15.33
CA ALA A 13 26.85 26.23 -15.84
C ALA A 13 27.00 24.92 -16.62
N ASN A 14 26.35 23.85 -16.14
CA ASN A 14 26.24 22.61 -16.89
C ASN A 14 25.23 22.82 -18.04
N TYR A 15 25.73 23.10 -19.24
CA TYR A 15 24.92 23.05 -20.45
C TYR A 15 24.72 21.58 -20.85
N TYR A 16 23.50 21.08 -20.68
CA TYR A 16 23.11 19.77 -21.20
C TYR A 16 22.89 19.90 -22.72
N MET A 17 23.73 19.24 -23.52
CA MET A 17 23.56 19.15 -24.97
C MET A 17 22.58 18.01 -25.28
N PRO A 18 21.46 18.23 -25.98
CA PRO A 18 20.55 17.14 -26.33
C PRO A 18 21.21 16.27 -27.41
N ALA A 19 21.33 14.96 -27.14
CA ALA A 19 21.69 14.02 -28.18
C ALA A 19 20.56 13.95 -29.22
N GLN A 20 20.86 14.27 -30.47
CA GLN A 20 19.95 14.03 -31.59
C GLN A 20 19.92 12.52 -31.85
N HIS A 21 18.89 11.85 -31.34
CA HIS A 21 18.59 10.48 -31.73
C HIS A 21 17.82 10.52 -33.04
N GLU A 22 18.44 10.03 -34.12
CA GLU A 22 17.70 9.71 -35.33
C GLU A 22 16.77 8.52 -35.08
N ASP A 23 15.54 8.68 -35.56
CA ASP A 23 14.42 7.75 -35.49
C ASP A 23 14.65 6.58 -36.45
N GLU A 24 15.01 5.41 -35.90
CA GLU A 24 14.71 4.14 -36.55
C GLU A 24 14.39 3.08 -35.49
N ALA A 25 13.10 2.90 -35.23
CA ALA A 25 12.61 1.85 -34.35
C ALA A 25 12.90 0.46 -34.95
N PRO A 26 13.62 -0.44 -34.27
CA PRO A 26 13.80 -1.81 -34.75
C PRO A 26 12.46 -2.57 -34.67
N PRO A 27 12.19 -3.48 -35.63
CA PRO A 27 10.91 -4.17 -35.71
C PRO A 27 10.65 -4.98 -34.44
N SER A 28 9.44 -4.82 -33.90
CA SER A 28 8.93 -5.42 -32.68
C SER A 28 8.98 -6.95 -32.75
N LYS A 29 10.04 -7.52 -32.19
CA LYS A 29 10.16 -8.96 -31.94
C LYS A 29 9.26 -9.32 -30.76
N LYS A 30 8.15 -10.00 -31.05
CA LYS A 30 7.35 -10.72 -30.05
C LYS A 30 8.11 -11.97 -29.59
N MET A 31 8.40 -12.02 -28.29
CA MET A 31 8.62 -13.15 -27.34
C MET A 31 9.60 -12.60 -26.29
N CYS A 32 9.42 -12.71 -24.97
CA CYS A 32 8.90 -13.83 -24.21
C CYS A 32 8.06 -13.35 -23.02
N GLU A 33 6.87 -13.92 -22.89
CA GLU A 33 6.20 -14.10 -21.61
C GLU A 33 7.09 -15.03 -20.76
N SER A 34 7.84 -14.48 -19.80
CA SER A 34 8.37 -15.12 -18.58
C SER A 34 9.66 -14.46 -18.03
N VAL A 35 9.82 -13.14 -18.07
CA VAL A 35 10.79 -12.50 -17.16
C VAL A 35 10.10 -12.41 -15.80
N PRO A 36 10.59 -13.08 -14.73
CA PRO A 36 10.04 -12.86 -13.40
C PRO A 36 10.19 -11.38 -13.08
N ARG A 37 9.07 -10.67 -12.94
CA ARG A 37 9.11 -9.32 -12.37
C ARG A 37 9.86 -9.42 -11.04
N PRO A 38 10.83 -8.54 -10.77
CA PRO A 38 11.51 -8.53 -9.48
C PRO A 38 10.46 -8.55 -8.37
N PRO A 39 10.64 -9.37 -7.32
CA PRO A 39 9.74 -9.35 -6.17
C PRO A 39 9.63 -7.90 -5.68
N ALA A 40 8.41 -7.38 -5.57
CA ALA A 40 8.22 -6.01 -5.11
C ALA A 40 8.87 -5.85 -3.73
N MET A 41 9.80 -4.91 -3.61
CA MET A 41 10.53 -4.68 -2.36
C MET A 41 9.72 -3.72 -1.50
N ARG A 42 9.37 -4.16 -0.29
CA ARG A 42 8.65 -3.32 0.65
C ARG A 42 9.59 -2.28 1.29
N ILE A 43 9.42 -1.02 0.93
CA ILE A 43 10.28 0.09 1.39
C ILE A 43 9.73 0.78 2.64
N LEU A 44 8.40 0.74 2.83
CA LEU A 44 7.73 1.36 3.97
C LEU A 44 6.66 0.42 4.50
N GLY A 45 6.50 0.40 5.82
CA GLY A 45 5.51 -0.45 6.45
C GLY A 45 5.19 -0.05 7.88
N ARG A 46 3.92 -0.19 8.25
CA ARG A 46 3.46 -0.07 9.63
C ARG A 46 2.42 -1.14 9.92
N ARG A 47 2.58 -1.78 11.08
CA ARG A 47 1.72 -2.88 11.55
C ARG A 47 0.95 -2.39 12.77
N TYR A 48 -0.38 -2.41 12.68
CA TYR A 48 -1.30 -1.94 13.72
C TYR A 48 -2.02 -3.14 14.34
N ALA A 49 -1.95 -3.30 15.66
CA ALA A 49 -2.68 -4.34 16.35
C ALA A 49 -4.19 -4.08 16.25
N LEU A 50 -4.96 -5.07 15.79
CA LEU A 50 -6.42 -5.01 15.72
C LEU A 50 -7.08 -5.58 16.98
N THR A 51 -6.33 -6.28 17.82
CA THR A 51 -6.80 -6.83 19.09
C THR A 51 -5.86 -6.42 20.22
N ALA A 52 -6.38 -6.34 21.46
CA ALA A 52 -5.58 -6.02 22.65
C ALA A 52 -4.45 -7.06 22.89
N THR A 53 -4.68 -8.31 22.49
CA THR A 53 -3.69 -9.39 22.54
C THR A 53 -2.70 -9.38 21.37
N ALA A 54 -2.86 -8.45 20.41
CA ALA A 54 -2.06 -8.36 19.20
C ALA A 54 -1.96 -9.72 18.48
N TYR A 55 -3.09 -10.40 18.27
CA TYR A 55 -3.14 -11.66 17.52
C TYR A 55 -3.48 -11.44 16.04
N LYS A 56 -4.24 -10.38 15.75
CA LYS A 56 -4.56 -9.90 14.40
C LYS A 56 -4.01 -8.51 14.21
N TYR A 57 -3.56 -8.20 12.99
CA TYR A 57 -2.99 -6.91 12.65
C TYR A 57 -3.48 -6.41 11.30
N LEU A 58 -3.52 -5.09 11.17
CA LEU A 58 -3.60 -4.38 9.91
C LEU A 58 -2.20 -3.92 9.54
N ASN A 59 -1.69 -4.43 8.43
CA ASN A 59 -0.35 -4.20 7.95
C ASN A 59 -0.42 -3.37 6.67
N ILE A 60 0.01 -2.11 6.73
CA ILE A 60 -0.05 -1.15 5.62
C ILE A 60 1.37 -0.86 5.17
N GLY A 61 1.65 -0.94 3.88
CA GLY A 61 2.99 -0.68 3.35
C GLY A 61 3.01 -0.13 1.94
N ILE A 62 4.20 0.30 1.52
CA ILE A 62 4.49 0.64 0.14
C ILE A 62 5.55 -0.34 -0.35
N SER A 63 5.23 -1.04 -1.43
CA SER A 63 6.12 -1.96 -2.11
C SER A 63 6.45 -1.45 -3.50
N VAL A 64 7.72 -1.49 -3.86
CA VAL A 64 8.25 -0.97 -5.12
C VAL A 64 8.69 -2.15 -5.98
N GLY A 65 7.97 -2.35 -7.08
CA GLY A 65 8.38 -3.23 -8.17
C GLY A 65 8.65 -2.40 -9.42
N ALA A 66 7.93 -2.68 -10.51
CA ALA A 66 7.90 -1.79 -11.67
C ALA A 66 7.24 -0.44 -11.36
N GLU A 67 6.25 -0.46 -10.47
CA GLU A 67 5.55 0.73 -9.95
C GLU A 67 5.41 0.60 -8.43
N PRO A 68 5.34 1.72 -7.69
CA PRO A 68 5.02 1.70 -6.27
C PRO A 68 3.54 1.35 -6.06
N VAL A 69 3.27 0.37 -5.20
CA VAL A 69 1.92 -0.09 -4.83
C VAL A 69 1.75 0.02 -3.32
N ILE A 70 0.54 0.39 -2.89
CA ILE A 70 0.16 0.35 -1.47
C ILE A 70 -0.39 -1.05 -1.17
N ASP A 71 0.27 -1.75 -0.25
CA ASP A 71 -0.20 -3.04 0.27
C ASP A 71 -0.99 -2.81 1.54
N ILE A 72 -2.22 -3.32 1.58
CA ILE A 72 -3.07 -3.32 2.77
C ILE A 72 -3.38 -4.78 3.07
N VAL A 73 -2.85 -5.30 4.18
CA VAL A 73 -2.92 -6.72 4.51
C VAL A 73 -3.51 -6.89 5.90
N ILE A 74 -4.45 -7.82 6.06
CA ILE A 74 -4.83 -8.34 7.38
C ILE A 74 -3.94 -9.55 7.64
N ASP A 75 -3.10 -9.48 8.69
CA ASP A 75 -2.21 -10.57 9.06
C ASP A 75 -2.42 -11.08 10.50
N ASP A 76 -1.86 -12.25 10.80
CA ASP A 76 -1.83 -12.82 12.14
C ASP A 76 -0.47 -13.41 12.51
N ASN A 77 -0.32 -13.81 13.78
CA ASN A 77 0.93 -14.35 14.30
C ASN A 77 1.29 -15.74 13.76
N HIS A 78 0.39 -16.39 13.02
CA HIS A 78 0.66 -17.66 12.35
C HIS A 78 1.10 -17.48 10.90
N GLY A 79 1.36 -16.24 10.47
CA GLY A 79 1.78 -15.93 9.10
C GLY A 79 0.64 -15.99 8.09
N LYS A 80 -0.62 -16.09 8.52
CA LYS A 80 -1.76 -15.97 7.59
C LYS A 80 -1.90 -14.51 7.20
N GLN A 81 -2.02 -14.27 5.90
CA GLN A 81 -2.12 -12.93 5.33
C GLN A 81 -3.28 -12.90 4.33
N GLN A 82 -4.08 -11.84 4.42
CA GLN A 82 -5.13 -11.54 3.45
C GLN A 82 -4.88 -10.15 2.89
N LEU A 83 -4.41 -10.09 1.64
CA LEU A 83 -4.28 -8.85 0.90
C LEU A 83 -5.68 -8.28 0.63
N LEU A 84 -5.85 -6.99 0.90
CA LEU A 84 -7.05 -6.23 0.57
C LEU A 84 -6.78 -5.44 -0.71
N PRO A 85 -7.43 -5.79 -1.84
CA PRO A 85 -7.39 -4.97 -3.03
C PRO A 85 -7.86 -3.54 -2.72
N ILE A 86 -7.28 -2.55 -3.41
CA ILE A 86 -7.64 -1.13 -3.25
C ILE A 86 -9.14 -0.91 -3.42
N LYS A 87 -9.79 -1.63 -4.35
CA LYS A 87 -11.24 -1.60 -4.54
C LYS A 87 -11.99 -1.95 -3.24
N THR A 88 -11.61 -3.05 -2.62
CA THR A 88 -12.20 -3.54 -1.36
C THR A 88 -11.95 -2.57 -0.21
N TRP A 89 -10.74 -2.00 -0.12
CA TRP A 89 -10.43 -0.97 0.86
C TRP A 89 -11.31 0.28 0.69
N ASN A 90 -11.49 0.75 -0.54
CA ASN A 90 -12.34 1.90 -0.83
C ASN A 90 -13.81 1.63 -0.48
N ALA A 91 -14.31 0.42 -0.77
CA ALA A 91 -15.65 0.00 -0.39
C ALA A 91 -15.84 -0.03 1.14
N LEU A 92 -14.86 -0.54 1.88
CA LEU A 92 -14.85 -0.50 3.35
C LEU A 92 -14.91 0.94 3.88
N MET A 93 -14.07 1.82 3.34
CA MET A 93 -14.02 3.23 3.76
C MET A 93 -15.30 3.99 3.39
N GLY A 94 -15.91 3.69 2.24
CA GLY A 94 -17.19 4.25 1.82
C GLY A 94 -18.35 3.85 2.75
N GLN A 95 -18.31 2.64 3.30
CA GLN A 95 -19.33 2.11 4.21
C GLN A 95 -19.00 2.27 5.69
N ARG A 96 -18.03 3.13 6.04
CA ARG A 96 -17.57 3.33 7.43
C ARG A 96 -18.71 3.56 8.44
N ALA A 97 -19.73 4.33 8.06
CA ALA A 97 -20.85 4.66 8.94
C ALA A 97 -21.74 3.44 9.18
N ASP A 98 -22.01 2.65 8.13
CA ASP A 98 -22.77 1.42 8.23
C ASP A 98 -22.03 0.35 9.01
N ILE A 99 -20.71 0.21 8.82
CA ILE A 99 -19.86 -0.68 9.61
C ILE A 99 -19.92 -0.27 11.09
N GLN A 100 -19.78 1.01 11.40
CA GLN A 100 -19.86 1.49 12.78
C GLN A 100 -21.22 1.16 13.40
N ARG A 101 -22.32 1.43 12.68
CA ARG A 101 -23.68 1.10 13.13
C ARG A 101 -23.86 -0.41 13.32
N PHE A 102 -23.34 -1.21 12.40
CA PHE A 102 -23.35 -2.68 12.48
C PHE A 102 -22.62 -3.15 13.75
N LEU A 103 -21.41 -2.67 13.99
CA LEU A 103 -20.64 -3.04 15.18
C LEU A 103 -21.37 -2.62 16.46
N GLN A 104 -21.86 -1.37 16.52
CA GLN A 104 -22.65 -0.85 17.65
C GLN A 104 -23.89 -1.70 17.95
N ALA A 105 -24.67 -2.07 16.94
CA ALA A 105 -25.83 -2.95 17.13
C ALA A 105 -25.44 -4.32 17.70
N ASN A 106 -24.32 -4.89 17.23
CA ASN A 106 -23.83 -6.18 17.70
C ASN A 106 -23.20 -6.18 19.09
N PHE A 107 -22.74 -5.03 19.59
CA PHE A 107 -22.29 -4.90 20.98
C PHE A 107 -23.44 -5.16 21.96
N TYR A 108 -24.63 -4.65 21.65
CA TYR A 108 -25.80 -4.79 22.51
C TYR A 108 -26.61 -6.06 22.24
N LYS A 109 -26.64 -6.54 20.99
CA LYS A 109 -27.38 -7.75 20.60
C LYS A 109 -26.65 -8.51 19.50
N SER A 110 -26.11 -9.69 19.82
CA SER A 110 -25.40 -10.54 18.87
C SER A 110 -26.35 -11.28 17.91
N SER A 111 -27.13 -10.55 17.12
CA SER A 111 -28.10 -11.16 16.20
C SER A 111 -28.25 -10.45 14.85
N SER A 112 -27.41 -9.47 14.52
CA SER A 112 -27.53 -8.84 13.19
C SER A 112 -26.98 -9.79 12.12
N PRO A 113 -27.62 -9.90 10.95
CA PRO A 113 -27.12 -10.73 9.86
C PRO A 113 -25.75 -10.24 9.37
N PRO A 114 -24.88 -11.13 8.85
CA PRO A 114 -23.58 -10.74 8.30
C PRO A 114 -23.70 -9.61 7.28
N MET A 115 -22.80 -8.63 7.37
CA MET A 115 -22.70 -7.54 6.39
C MET A 115 -21.71 -7.93 5.29
N ARG A 116 -22.03 -7.66 4.02
CA ARG A 116 -21.15 -7.98 2.88
C ARG A 116 -20.63 -6.70 2.25
N ILE A 117 -19.33 -6.65 1.98
CA ILE A 117 -18.65 -5.54 1.32
C ILE A 117 -17.71 -6.13 0.28
N GLU A 118 -18.08 -6.03 -0.99
CA GLU A 118 -17.38 -6.73 -2.07
C GLU A 118 -17.28 -8.24 -1.75
N GLU A 119 -16.05 -8.78 -1.74
CA GLU A 119 -15.74 -10.17 -1.39
C GLU A 119 -15.60 -10.40 0.12
N LEU A 120 -15.66 -9.35 0.94
CA LEU A 120 -15.57 -9.47 2.38
C LEU A 120 -16.94 -9.71 3.01
N THR A 121 -16.96 -10.60 3.99
CA THR A 121 -18.09 -10.78 4.90
C THR A 121 -17.66 -10.34 6.29
N ILE A 122 -18.38 -9.38 6.85
CA ILE A 122 -18.17 -8.83 8.18
C ILE A 122 -19.17 -9.48 9.13
N THR A 123 -18.63 -10.16 10.13
CA THR A 123 -19.39 -10.80 11.22
C THR A 123 -18.87 -10.32 12.56
N SER A 124 -19.75 -10.17 13.54
CA SER A 124 -19.36 -9.93 14.93
C SER A 124 -19.29 -11.26 15.69
N CYS A 125 -18.16 -11.51 16.35
CA CYS A 125 -17.95 -12.69 17.19
C CYS A 125 -17.37 -12.27 18.53
N LYS A 126 -17.83 -12.88 19.63
CA LYS A 126 -17.21 -12.71 20.94
C LYS A 126 -15.92 -13.54 21.00
N MET A 127 -14.79 -12.90 21.25
CA MET A 127 -13.55 -13.61 21.54
C MET A 127 -13.55 -14.02 23.01
N THR A 128 -13.64 -15.32 23.29
CA THR A 128 -13.44 -15.85 24.65
C THR A 128 -11.95 -16.08 24.88
N THR A 129 -11.35 -15.30 25.77
CA THR A 129 -10.02 -15.61 26.31
C THR A 129 -10.15 -16.76 27.30
N HIS A 130 -9.57 -17.92 26.98
CA HIS A 130 -9.33 -18.94 27.99
C HIS A 130 -8.27 -18.40 28.96
N LYS A 131 -8.58 -18.34 30.25
CA LYS A 131 -7.55 -18.10 31.27
C LYS A 131 -6.65 -19.34 31.29
N LEU A 132 -5.35 -19.11 31.11
CA LEU A 132 -4.30 -20.08 31.41
C LEU A 132 -4.23 -20.32 32.92
#